data_AF-A0AAV6MJ97-F1
#
_entry.id   AF-A0AAV6MJ97-F1
#
_cell.length_a   1.000
_cell.length_b   1.000
_cell.length_c   1.000
_cell.angle_alpha   90.00
_cell.angle_beta   90.00
_cell.angle_gamma   90.00
#
_symmetry.space_group_name_H-M   'P 1'
#
loop_
_entity.id
_entity.type
_entity.pdbx_description
1 polymer ?
#
loop_
_entity_poly.entity_id
_entity_poly.type
_entity_poly.pdbx_seq_one_letter_code
_entity_poly.pdbx_strand_id
1 'polypeptide(L)'
;MVLGKKYTDESENGIVSPDEFKKMLDELFLLSGVLNIGDSIPWIDFLDLQGYVKRMKALSKKFDRFLEHVLDEHNARREGVKDYVAQDMVDVLLQLADDPDLEVKLERHGVKAFTQPRLPPHLYSI
;
A
#
# COMPACT_ATOMS: atom_id res chain seq x y z
N MET A 1 -8.16 -0.80 -15.22
CA MET A 1 -6.84 -1.04 -14.56
C MET A 1 -6.97 -0.66 -13.10
N VAL A 2 -6.14 -1.20 -12.20
CA VAL A 2 -6.28 -0.95 -10.75
C VAL A 2 -5.96 0.51 -10.38
N LEU A 3 -4.90 1.10 -10.93
CA LEU A 3 -4.41 2.45 -10.58
C LEU A 3 -4.58 3.50 -11.70
N GLY A 4 -5.33 3.18 -12.76
CA GLY A 4 -5.56 4.11 -13.89
C GLY A 4 -4.39 4.34 -14.85
N LYS A 5 -3.14 4.37 -14.36
CA LYS A 5 -1.92 4.52 -15.18
C LYS A 5 -0.85 3.48 -14.86
N LYS A 6 0.10 3.31 -15.77
CA LYS A 6 1.29 2.49 -15.55
C LYS A 6 2.32 3.28 -14.75
N TYR A 7 2.39 2.99 -13.45
CA TYR A 7 3.45 3.52 -12.59
C TYR A 7 4.80 2.80 -12.78
N THR A 8 4.84 1.78 -13.65
CA THR A 8 6.04 0.98 -13.95
C THR A 8 6.64 1.27 -15.32
N ASP A 9 6.26 2.35 -15.99
CA ASP A 9 6.94 2.80 -17.20
C ASP A 9 8.00 3.87 -16.82
N GLU A 10 9.15 3.86 -17.50
CA GLU A 10 10.19 4.90 -17.36
C GLU A 10 9.61 6.25 -17.79
N SER A 11 9.07 7.01 -16.83
CA SER A 11 8.57 8.36 -17.03
C SER A 11 9.31 9.30 -16.09
N GLU A 12 9.66 10.48 -16.58
CA GLU A 12 10.40 11.51 -15.82
C GLU A 12 9.66 11.99 -14.55
N ASN A 13 8.36 11.68 -14.43
CA ASN A 13 7.49 12.03 -13.29
C ASN A 13 7.16 10.85 -12.36
N GLY A 14 7.82 9.69 -12.52
CA GLY A 14 7.58 8.52 -11.68
C GLY A 14 8.16 8.69 -10.27
N ILE A 15 7.31 8.70 -9.24
CA ILE A 15 7.75 8.72 -7.82
C ILE A 15 8.53 7.47 -7.42
N VAL A 16 8.31 6.36 -8.12
CA VAL A 16 9.02 5.10 -7.92
C VAL A 16 9.44 4.61 -9.31
N SER A 17 10.71 4.22 -9.47
CA SER A 17 11.16 3.64 -10.73
C SER A 17 10.58 2.23 -10.93
N PRO A 18 10.46 1.74 -12.17
CA PRO A 18 9.98 0.38 -12.42
C PRO A 18 10.77 -0.69 -11.65
N ASP A 19 12.09 -0.52 -11.58
CA ASP A 19 12.99 -1.40 -10.83
C ASP A 19 12.78 -1.31 -9.31
N GLU A 20 12.52 -0.12 -8.78
CA GLU A 20 12.23 0.05 -7.36
C GLU A 20 10.88 -0.56 -6.99
N PHE A 21 9.85 -0.37 -7.82
CA PHE A 21 8.55 -0.99 -7.62
C PHE A 21 8.63 -2.51 -7.67
N LYS A 22 9.40 -3.05 -8.64
CA LYS A 22 9.68 -4.49 -8.71
C LYS A 22 10.37 -5.00 -7.44
N LYS A 23 11.39 -4.30 -6.95
CA LYS A 23 12.07 -4.66 -5.69
C LYS A 23 11.11 -4.63 -4.49
N MET A 24 10.19 -3.67 -4.44
CA MET A 24 9.16 -3.61 -3.41
C MET A 24 8.23 -4.83 -3.47
N LEU A 25 7.79 -5.24 -4.66
CA LEU A 25 6.97 -6.44 -4.83
C LEU A 25 7.74 -7.73 -4.52
N ASP A 26 8.97 -7.86 -4.99
CA ASP A 26 9.82 -9.02 -4.70
C ASP A 26 10.07 -9.16 -3.19
N GLU A 27 10.33 -8.04 -2.50
CA GLU A 27 10.48 -8.02 -1.04
C GLU A 27 9.15 -8.33 -0.33
N LEU A 28 8.02 -7.86 -0.85
CA LEU A 28 6.69 -8.21 -0.34
C LEU A 28 6.42 -9.71 -0.41
N PHE A 29 6.66 -10.33 -1.56
CA PHE A 29 6.46 -11.77 -1.75
C PHE A 29 7.41 -12.58 -0.89
N LEU A 30 8.67 -12.16 -0.79
CA LEU A 30 9.65 -12.80 0.09
C LEU A 30 9.22 -12.74 1.55
N LEU A 31 8.81 -11.56 2.04
CA LEU A 31 8.37 -11.43 3.42
C LEU A 31 7.01 -12.11 3.67
N SER A 32 6.10 -12.13 2.69
CA SER A 32 4.79 -12.79 2.86
C SER A 32 4.84 -14.31 2.72
N GLY A 33 5.85 -14.85 2.02
CA GLY A 33 5.99 -16.28 1.73
C GLY A 33 7.03 -17.03 2.58
N VAL A 34 7.96 -16.32 3.22
CA VAL A 34 8.94 -16.94 4.12
C VAL A 34 8.27 -17.21 5.46
N LEU A 35 8.19 -18.48 5.85
CA LEU A 35 7.90 -18.89 7.23
C LEU A 35 8.94 -18.21 8.15
N ASN A 36 8.51 -17.25 8.97
CA ASN A 36 9.41 -16.62 9.92
C ASN A 36 9.88 -17.70 10.91
N ILE A 37 11.18 -17.75 11.20
CA ILE A 37 11.71 -18.66 12.23
C ILE A 37 11.07 -18.33 13.60
N GLY A 38 10.67 -17.08 13.83
CA GLY A 38 9.87 -16.67 14.99
C GLY A 38 8.48 -17.32 15.04
N ASP A 39 7.82 -17.52 13.90
CA ASP A 39 6.54 -18.27 13.82
C ASP A 39 6.72 -19.76 14.16
N SER A 40 7.91 -20.30 13.88
CA SER A 40 8.26 -21.71 14.18
C SER A 40 8.79 -21.89 15.60
N ILE A 41 9.40 -20.85 16.18
CA ILE A 41 10.07 -20.86 17.47
C ILE A 41 9.76 -19.54 18.21
N PRO A 42 8.59 -19.45 18.89
CA PRO A 42 8.08 -18.20 19.45
C PRO A 42 9.00 -17.51 20.49
N TRP A 43 9.86 -18.28 21.17
CA TRP A 43 10.74 -17.74 22.22
C TRP A 43 11.96 -16.96 21.71
N ILE A 44 12.26 -16.97 20.39
CA ILE A 44 13.31 -16.14 19.77
C ILE A 44 12.75 -15.00 18.90
N ASP A 45 11.44 -14.79 18.90
CA ASP A 45 10.76 -13.80 18.04
C ASP A 45 11.25 -12.36 18.29
N PHE A 46 11.56 -12.03 19.55
CA PHE A 46 12.05 -10.70 19.94
C PHE A 46 13.44 -10.34 19.37
N LEU A 47 14.22 -11.32 18.90
CA LEU A 47 15.57 -11.07 18.38
C LEU A 47 15.56 -10.54 16.94
N ASP A 48 14.44 -10.64 16.22
CA ASP A 48 14.31 -10.29 14.79
C ASP A 48 15.52 -10.82 13.98
N LEU A 49 15.87 -12.10 14.16
CA LEU A 49 17.14 -12.69 13.69
C LEU A 49 17.37 -12.58 12.17
N GLN A 50 16.29 -12.42 11.39
CA GLN A 50 16.34 -12.22 9.94
C GLN A 50 16.11 -10.76 9.52
N GLY A 51 15.96 -9.85 10.49
CA GLY A 51 15.57 -8.47 10.25
C GLY A 51 14.18 -8.33 9.62
N TYR A 52 13.33 -9.35 9.75
CA TYR A 52 12.02 -9.46 9.12
C TYR A 52 11.14 -8.26 9.50
N VAL A 53 11.05 -7.95 10.79
CA VAL A 53 10.23 -6.84 11.30
C VAL A 53 10.74 -5.53 10.74
N LYS A 54 12.06 -5.32 10.81
CA LYS A 54 12.70 -4.10 10.29
C LYS A 54 12.48 -3.93 8.79
N ARG A 55 12.61 -5.00 8.00
CA ARG A 55 12.41 -5.01 6.55
C ARG A 55 10.95 -4.78 6.19
N MET A 56 10.01 -5.41 6.87
CA MET A 56 8.58 -5.20 6.66
C MET A 56 8.15 -3.77 7.02
N LYS A 57 8.68 -3.20 8.12
CA LYS A 57 8.47 -1.77 8.47
C LYS A 57 9.01 -0.84 7.37
N ALA A 58 10.21 -1.12 6.84
CA ALA A 58 10.79 -0.33 5.76
C ALA A 58 9.96 -0.44 4.46
N LEU A 59 9.54 -1.66 4.11
CA LEU A 59 8.69 -1.92 2.95
C LEU A 59 7.33 -1.21 3.06
N SER A 60 6.68 -1.30 4.22
CA SER A 60 5.42 -0.62 4.49
C SER A 60 5.54 0.89 4.32
N LYS A 61 6.65 1.52 4.73
CA LYS A 61 6.87 2.96 4.53
C LYS A 61 6.99 3.33 3.05
N LYS A 62 7.65 2.49 2.24
CA LYS A 62 7.75 2.71 0.79
C LYS A 62 6.39 2.60 0.12
N PHE A 63 5.61 1.58 0.47
CA PHE A 63 4.25 1.41 -0.04
C PHE A 63 3.32 2.55 0.38
N ASP A 64 3.38 2.99 1.64
CA ASP A 64 2.57 4.11 2.12
C ASP A 64 2.85 5.40 1.34
N ARG A 65 4.13 5.75 1.14
CA ARG A 65 4.53 6.91 0.33
C ARG A 65 4.06 6.80 -1.13
N PHE A 66 4.20 5.62 -1.73
CA PHE A 66 3.72 5.36 -3.08
C PHE A 66 2.21 5.54 -3.18
N LEU A 67 1.44 4.93 -2.26
CA LEU A 67 -0.02 5.01 -2.26
C LEU A 67 -0.52 6.43 -1.98
N GLU A 68 0.13 7.19 -1.10
CA GLU A 68 -0.24 8.60 -0.88
C GLU A 68 -0.13 9.42 -2.16
N HIS A 69 0.95 9.24 -2.91
CA HIS A 69 1.10 9.94 -4.18
C HIS A 69 0.02 9.55 -5.19
N VAL A 70 -0.29 8.25 -5.29
CA VAL A 70 -1.39 7.78 -6.14
C VAL A 70 -2.69 8.46 -5.76
N LEU A 71 -3.02 8.50 -4.46
CA LEU A 71 -4.25 9.13 -3.97
C LEU A 71 -4.29 10.63 -4.23
N ASP A 72 -3.18 11.35 -3.99
CA ASP A 72 -3.09 12.79 -4.25
C ASP A 72 -3.30 13.11 -5.73
N GLU A 73 -2.75 12.30 -6.63
CA GLU A 73 -2.95 12.47 -8.06
C GLU A 73 -4.40 12.22 -8.48
N HIS A 74 -5.04 11.18 -7.95
CA HIS A 74 -6.45 10.89 -8.25
C HIS A 74 -7.36 11.98 -7.68
N ASN A 75 -7.07 12.50 -6.48
CA ASN A 75 -7.79 13.64 -5.92
C ASN A 75 -7.62 14.91 -6.77
N ALA A 76 -6.40 15.26 -7.16
CA ALA A 76 -6.13 16.42 -8.01
C ALA A 76 -6.82 16.30 -9.39
N ARG A 77 -6.91 15.09 -9.95
CA ARG A 77 -7.62 14.82 -11.20
C ARG A 77 -9.14 15.01 -11.08
N ARG A 78 -9.70 14.73 -9.90
CA ARG A 78 -11.14 14.84 -9.59
C ARG A 78 -11.54 16.25 -9.16
N GLU A 79 -10.62 17.01 -8.57
CA GLU A 79 -10.89 18.32 -8.00
C GLU A 79 -11.42 19.31 -9.06
N GLY A 80 -12.56 19.94 -8.76
CA GLY A 80 -13.19 20.92 -9.65
C GLY A 80 -13.91 20.33 -10.88
N VAL A 81 -13.91 19.01 -11.07
CA VAL A 81 -14.63 18.34 -12.16
C VAL A 81 -16.05 17.99 -11.72
N LYS A 82 -17.04 18.70 -12.28
CA LYS A 82 -18.45 18.38 -12.06
C LYS A 82 -18.80 17.04 -12.73
N ASP A 83 -19.53 16.18 -12.01
CA ASP A 83 -19.98 14.86 -12.49
C ASP A 83 -18.82 13.94 -12.94
N TYR A 84 -17.71 13.96 -12.19
CA TYR A 84 -16.55 13.10 -12.46
C TYR A 84 -16.93 11.61 -12.52
N VAL A 85 -16.60 10.96 -13.63
CA VAL A 85 -16.82 9.52 -13.84
C VAL A 85 -15.55 8.76 -13.46
N ALA A 86 -15.68 7.78 -12.57
CA ALA A 86 -14.56 6.94 -12.16
C ALA A 86 -13.93 6.19 -13.35
N GLN A 87 -12.61 6.29 -13.48
CA GLN A 87 -11.85 5.67 -14.57
C GLN A 87 -11.14 4.38 -14.16
N ASP A 88 -10.91 4.21 -12.85
CA ASP A 88 -10.19 3.09 -12.27
C ASP A 88 -10.72 2.74 -10.86
N MET A 89 -10.14 1.72 -10.25
CA MET A 89 -10.58 1.23 -8.94
C MET A 89 -10.30 2.24 -7.82
N VAL A 90 -9.23 3.04 -7.93
CA VAL A 90 -8.90 4.05 -6.92
C VAL A 90 -9.95 5.16 -6.93
N ASP A 91 -10.39 5.59 -8.12
CA ASP A 91 -11.49 6.53 -8.25
C ASP A 91 -12.80 6.01 -7.63
N VAL A 92 -13.12 4.72 -7.86
CA VAL A 92 -14.32 4.10 -7.27
C VAL A 92 -14.22 4.09 -5.75
N LEU A 93 -13.07 3.71 -5.18
CA LEU A 93 -12.86 3.70 -3.75
C LEU A 93 -12.91 5.10 -3.14
N LEU A 94 -12.40 6.12 -3.84
CA LEU A 94 -12.48 7.49 -3.39
C LEU A 94 -13.91 8.04 -3.48
N GLN A 95 -14.67 7.75 -4.54
CA GLN A 95 -16.09 8.10 -4.62
C GLN A 95 -16.90 7.45 -3.50
N LEU A 96 -16.59 6.20 -3.17
CA LEU A 96 -17.20 5.48 -2.06
C LEU A 96 -16.83 6.10 -0.70
N ALA A 97 -15.59 6.59 -0.56
CA ALA A 97 -15.13 7.30 0.64
C ALA A 97 -15.81 8.68 0.81
N ASP A 98 -16.16 9.33 -0.30
CA ASP A 98 -16.84 10.63 -0.31
C ASP A 98 -18.36 10.52 -0.08
N ASP A 99 -18.93 9.30 -0.17
CA ASP A 99 -20.37 9.06 -0.01
C ASP A 99 -20.80 9.22 1.47
N PRO A 100 -21.65 10.24 1.78
CA PRO A 100 -22.10 10.48 3.15
C PRO A 100 -23.10 9.44 3.66
N ASP A 101 -23.75 8.70 2.76
CA ASP A 101 -24.82 7.75 3.07
C ASP A 101 -24.31 6.31 3.27
N LEU A 102 -22.99 6.10 3.19
CA LEU A 102 -22.40 4.79 3.44
C LEU A 102 -22.58 4.36 4.90
N GLU A 103 -23.14 3.16 5.11
CA GLU A 103 -23.36 2.59 6.46
C GLU A 103 -22.07 2.52 7.29
N VAL A 104 -20.93 2.31 6.63
CA VAL A 104 -19.59 2.36 7.23
C VAL A 104 -18.71 3.28 6.40
N LYS A 105 -18.35 4.45 6.94
CA LYS A 105 -17.50 5.42 6.24
C LYS A 105 -16.14 4.80 5.89
N LEU A 106 -15.80 4.81 4.60
CA LEU A 106 -14.49 4.39 4.14
C LEU A 106 -13.51 5.56 4.27
N GLU A 107 -12.68 5.55 5.30
CA GLU A 107 -11.66 6.59 5.47
C GLU A 107 -10.45 6.38 4.55
N ARG A 108 -9.62 7.41 4.35
CA ARG A 108 -8.39 7.36 3.54
C ARG A 108 -7.46 6.21 3.92
N HIS A 109 -7.39 5.86 5.21
CA HIS A 109 -6.62 4.71 5.69
C HIS A 109 -7.22 3.37 5.23
N GLY A 110 -8.57 3.27 5.15
CA GLY A 110 -9.29 2.10 4.65
C GLY A 110 -9.07 1.90 3.16
N VAL A 111 -9.00 2.99 2.38
CA VAL A 111 -8.65 2.94 0.94
C VAL A 111 -7.26 2.35 0.74
N LYS A 112 -6.27 2.77 1.54
CA LYS A 112 -4.90 2.22 1.49
C LYS A 112 -4.82 0.77 1.97
N ALA A 113 -5.65 0.37 2.93
CA ALA A 113 -5.60 -0.95 3.54
C ALA A 113 -5.85 -2.10 2.53
N PHE A 114 -6.52 -1.82 1.41
CA PHE A 114 -6.72 -2.80 0.34
C PHE A 114 -5.44 -3.16 -0.44
N THR A 115 -4.40 -2.33 -0.35
CA THR A 115 -3.19 -2.47 -1.17
C THR A 115 -1.90 -2.46 -0.34
N GLN A 116 -1.94 -1.95 0.90
CA GLN A 116 -0.77 -1.87 1.76
C GLN A 116 -0.43 -3.21 2.41
N PRO A 117 0.86 -3.61 2.44
CA PRO A 117 1.29 -4.77 3.22
C PRO A 117 1.00 -4.60 4.71
N ARG A 118 0.23 -5.53 5.27
CA ARG A 118 -0.09 -5.56 6.71
C ARG A 118 1.02 -6.27 7.47
N LEU A 119 1.59 -5.58 8.46
CA LEU A 119 2.44 -6.22 9.47
C LEU A 119 1.60 -7.24 10.27
N PRO A 120 2.08 -8.48 10.46
CA PRO A 120 1.45 -9.44 11.34
C PRO A 120 1.18 -8.86 12.74
N PRO A 121 0.02 -9.17 13.36
CA PRO A 121 -0.36 -8.61 14.67
C PRO A 121 0.68 -8.78 15.79
N HIS A 122 1.44 -9.87 15.76
CA HIS A 122 2.44 -10.18 16.77
C HIS A 122 3.71 -9.30 16.67
N LEU A 123 3.89 -8.56 15.57
CA LEU A 123 5.07 -7.73 15.31
C LEU A 123 4.85 -6.23 15.60
N TYR A 124 3.68 -5.84 16.10
CA TYR A 124 3.41 -4.47 16.55
C TYR A 124 4.02 -4.15 17.93
N SER A 125 4.33 -5.18 18.71
CA SER A 125 4.85 -5.10 20.08
C SER A 125 6.38 -5.14 20.20
N ILE A 126 7.10 -5.16 19.08
CA ILE A 126 8.57 -5.16 18.97
C ILE A 126 9.03 -3.87 18.26
#